data_AF-A0A259M2S3-F1
#
_entry.id   AF-A0A259M2S3-F1
#
_cell.length_a   1.000
_cell.length_b   1.000
_cell.length_c   1.000
_cell.angle_alpha   90.00
_cell.angle_beta   90.00
_cell.angle_gamma   90.00
#
_symmetry.space_group_name_H-M   'P 1'
#
loop_
_entity.id
_entity.type
_entity.pdbx_description
1 polymer ?
#
loop_
_entity_poly.entity_id
_entity_poly.type
_entity_poly.pdbx_seq_one_letter_code
_entity_poly.pdbx_strand_id
1 'polypeptide(L)'
;MQLLKVLARVLEYPTDELQAAKDALIAAVLEDTRLPRKNKEQLLRCLEMLCEGDLLDLQENYVSLFDRGRATSLLLFEHVHGESRDRGQAMVDLMEEYRANGLEIDARELPDYLP
;
A
#
# COMPACT_ATOMS: atom_id res chain seq x y z
N MET A 1 6.22 2.29 13.56
CA MET A 1 5.10 3.03 12.95
C MET A 1 5.52 3.71 11.65
N GLN A 2 6.64 4.43 11.57
CA GLN A 2 7.03 5.10 10.31
C GLN A 2 7.25 4.14 9.13
N LEU A 3 7.85 2.96 9.36
CA LEU A 3 8.05 1.99 8.29
C LEU A 3 6.75 1.52 7.61
N LEU A 4 5.68 1.31 8.37
CA LEU A 4 4.38 0.93 7.80
C LEU A 4 3.85 2.03 6.87
N LYS A 5 4.03 3.30 7.24
CA LYS A 5 3.68 4.44 6.37
C LYS A 5 4.54 4.49 5.11
N VAL A 6 5.81 4.11 5.18
CA VAL A 6 6.65 4.01 3.97
C VAL A 6 6.14 2.90 3.06
N LEU A 7 5.80 1.74 3.61
CA LEU A 7 5.24 0.63 2.82
C LEU A 7 3.91 1.02 2.18
N ALA A 8 3.03 1.71 2.92
CA ALA A 8 1.80 2.30 2.40
C ALA A 8 2.07 3.15 1.16
N ARG A 9 2.98 4.14 1.27
CA ARG A 9 3.36 5.04 0.18
C ARG A 9 3.94 4.33 -1.04
N VAL A 10 4.67 3.23 -0.84
CA VAL A 10 5.25 2.42 -1.93
C VAL A 10 4.17 1.61 -2.67
N LEU A 11 3.04 1.32 -2.01
CA LEU A 11 1.90 0.61 -2.59
C LEU A 11 0.81 1.54 -3.11
N GLU A 12 0.95 2.86 -2.94
CA GLU A 12 0.02 3.84 -3.50
C GLU A 12 0.34 4.15 -4.96
N TYR A 13 -0.67 4.66 -5.67
CA TYR A 13 -0.52 5.13 -7.04
C TYR A 13 0.59 6.19 -7.13
N PRO A 14 1.57 6.05 -8.05
CA PRO A 14 2.69 7.00 -8.14
C PRO A 14 2.22 8.41 -8.50
N THR A 15 2.69 9.40 -7.73
CA THR A 15 2.45 10.83 -7.99
C THR A 15 3.72 11.65 -7.86
N ASP A 16 3.71 12.88 -8.38
CA ASP A 16 4.81 13.84 -8.20
C ASP A 16 5.10 14.09 -6.71
N GLU A 17 4.07 14.14 -5.85
CA GLU A 17 4.25 14.31 -4.41
C GLU A 17 5.00 13.14 -3.76
N LEU A 18 4.73 11.91 -4.21
CA LEU A 18 5.46 10.73 -3.76
C LEU A 18 6.94 10.81 -4.17
N GLN A 19 7.23 11.21 -5.41
CA GLN A 19 8.59 11.38 -5.91
C GLN A 19 9.33 12.50 -5.17
N ALA A 20 8.65 13.61 -4.88
CA ALA A 20 9.19 14.72 -4.11
C ALA A 20 9.50 14.35 -2.65
N ALA A 21 8.82 13.35 -2.09
CA ALA A 21 9.02 12.87 -0.73
C ALA A 21 10.20 11.89 -0.56
N LYS A 22 10.95 11.60 -1.64
CA LYS A 22 12.03 10.59 -1.69
C LYS A 22 12.97 10.63 -0.48
N ASP A 23 13.56 11.78 -0.17
CA ASP A 23 14.57 11.89 0.89
C ASP A 23 13.97 11.57 2.27
N ALA A 24 12.73 11.99 2.51
CA ALA A 24 12.02 11.69 3.75
C ALA A 24 11.71 10.19 3.89
N LEU A 25 11.31 9.54 2.78
CA LEU A 25 11.06 8.09 2.75
C LEU A 25 12.35 7.30 3.01
N ILE A 26 13.45 7.67 2.35
CA ILE A 26 14.76 7.05 2.56
C ILE A 26 15.22 7.21 4.01
N ALA A 27 15.12 8.41 4.59
CA ALA A 27 15.48 8.65 5.98
C ALA A 27 14.68 7.76 6.93
N ALA A 28 13.35 7.68 6.76
CA ALA A 28 12.49 6.83 7.58
C ALA A 28 12.87 5.33 7.51
N VAL A 29 13.30 4.84 6.35
CA VAL A 29 13.78 3.47 6.16
C VAL A 29 15.14 3.26 6.84
N LEU A 30 16.06 4.22 6.71
CA LEU A 30 17.38 4.13 7.32
C LEU A 30 17.33 4.17 8.85
N GLU A 31 16.43 4.96 9.42
CA GLU A 31 16.23 5.08 10.88
C GLU A 31 15.59 3.82 11.51
N ASP A 32 14.84 3.01 10.76
CA ASP A 32 14.18 1.84 11.33
C ASP A 32 15.17 0.70 11.63
N THR A 33 15.31 0.33 12.90
CA THR A 33 16.25 -0.72 13.35
C THR A 33 15.65 -2.13 13.35
N ARG A 34 14.34 -2.28 13.10
CA ARG A 34 13.64 -3.56 13.16
C ARG A 34 13.72 -4.34 11.86
N LEU A 35 13.94 -3.65 10.75
CA LEU A 35 14.01 -4.25 9.43
C LEU A 35 15.39 -4.87 9.19
N PRO A 36 15.49 -6.17 8.85
CA PRO A 36 16.77 -6.79 8.51
C PRO A 36 17.44 -6.03 7.37
N ARG A 37 18.78 -5.97 7.42
CA ARG A 37 19.58 -5.20 6.45
C ARG A 37 19.23 -5.50 4.99
N LYS A 38 19.04 -6.78 4.65
CA LYS A 38 18.67 -7.21 3.28
C LYS A 38 17.34 -6.59 2.82
N ASN A 39 16.32 -6.62 3.67
CA ASN A 39 15.00 -6.05 3.36
C ASN A 39 15.09 -4.52 3.26
N LYS A 40 15.91 -3.88 4.11
CA LYS A 40 16.18 -2.45 4.03
C LYS A 40 16.78 -2.07 2.68
N GLU A 41 17.81 -2.79 2.24
CA GLU A 41 18.45 -2.56 0.93
C GLU A 41 17.49 -2.80 -0.24
N GLN A 42 16.58 -3.77 -0.15
CA GLN A 42 15.55 -4.01 -1.17
C GLN A 42 14.54 -2.86 -1.23
N LEU A 43 14.08 -2.37 -0.08
CA LEU A 43 13.12 -1.28 0.00
C LEU A 43 13.72 0.03 -0.51
N LEU A 44 14.98 0.32 -0.19
CA LEU A 44 15.68 1.50 -0.69
C LEU A 44 15.80 1.48 -2.22
N ARG A 45 16.15 0.33 -2.83
CA ARG A 45 16.17 0.20 -4.29
C ARG A 45 14.78 0.39 -4.92
N CYS A 46 13.73 -0.08 -4.25
CA CYS A 46 12.36 0.13 -4.71
C CYS A 46 11.99 1.62 -4.70
N LEU A 47 12.35 2.34 -3.63
CA LEU A 47 12.16 3.79 -3.53
C LEU A 47 12.96 4.55 -4.59
N GLU A 48 14.21 4.16 -4.86
CA GLU A 48 15.01 4.75 -5.93
C GLU A 48 14.31 4.58 -7.29
N MET A 49 13.84 3.38 -7.62
CA MET A 49 13.11 3.14 -8.87
C MET A 49 11.81 3.97 -8.97
N LEU A 50 11.03 4.04 -7.89
CA LEU A 50 9.75 4.78 -7.87
C LEU A 50 9.95 6.30 -7.93
N CYS A 51 11.01 6.82 -7.31
CA CYS A 51 11.23 8.26 -7.22
C CYS A 51 12.09 8.84 -8.36
N GLU A 52 12.83 8.00 -9.10
CA GLU A 52 13.66 8.45 -10.24
C GLU A 52 13.11 8.03 -11.61
N GLY A 53 12.12 7.12 -11.64
CA GLY A 53 11.51 6.67 -12.88
C GLY A 53 10.62 7.74 -13.53
N ASP A 54 10.38 7.58 -14.84
CA ASP A 54 9.38 8.38 -15.55
C ASP A 54 7.98 8.12 -14.95
N LEU A 55 7.29 9.20 -14.60
CA LEU A 55 6.04 9.09 -13.85
C LEU A 55 4.94 8.37 -14.64
N LEU A 56 4.82 8.61 -15.95
CA LEU A 56 3.79 7.97 -16.77
C LEU A 56 4.06 6.47 -16.90
N ASP A 57 5.32 6.08 -17.11
CA ASP A 57 5.71 4.67 -17.15
C ASP A 57 5.44 3.97 -15.80
N LEU A 58 5.74 4.64 -14.68
CA LEU A 58 5.46 4.10 -13.34
C LEU A 58 3.97 3.94 -13.09
N GLN A 59 3.16 4.91 -13.51
CA GLN A 59 1.70 4.86 -13.39
C GLN A 59 1.10 3.74 -14.25
N GLU A 60 1.59 3.54 -15.48
CA GLU A 60 1.17 2.42 -16.31
C GLU A 60 1.54 1.08 -15.66
N ASN A 61 2.77 0.96 -15.15
CA ASN A 61 3.23 -0.24 -14.46
C ASN A 61 2.41 -0.53 -13.20
N TYR A 62 2.04 0.49 -12.43
CA TYR A 62 1.19 0.34 -11.26
C TYR A 62 -0.16 -0.28 -11.62
N VAL A 63 -0.88 0.31 -12.60
CA VAL A 63 -2.19 -0.19 -13.04
C VAL A 63 -2.05 -1.62 -13.60
N SER A 64 -0.99 -1.87 -14.36
CA SER A 64 -0.71 -3.21 -14.90
C SER A 64 -0.50 -4.25 -13.79
N LEU A 65 0.16 -3.85 -12.70
CA LEU A 65 0.49 -4.72 -11.58
C LEU A 65 -0.69 -4.95 -10.64
N PHE A 66 -1.38 -3.90 -10.20
CA PHE A 66 -2.36 -3.99 -9.12
C PHE A 66 -3.81 -4.10 -9.59
N ASP A 67 -4.15 -3.54 -10.76
CA ASP A 67 -5.56 -3.39 -11.17
C ASP A 67 -6.02 -4.42 -12.22
N ARG A 68 -5.10 -5.22 -12.77
CA ARG A 68 -5.42 -6.19 -13.84
C ARG A 68 -5.90 -7.55 -13.36
N GLY A 69 -5.85 -7.83 -12.06
CA GLY A 69 -6.37 -9.09 -11.54
C GLY A 69 -6.15 -9.33 -10.05
N ARG A 70 -6.77 -10.40 -9.56
CA ARG A 70 -6.81 -10.71 -8.13
C ARG A 70 -5.46 -11.05 -7.53
N ALA A 71 -4.53 -11.65 -8.27
CA ALA A 71 -3.30 -12.21 -7.72
C ALA A 71 -2.40 -11.19 -7.00
N THR A 72 -2.52 -9.92 -7.38
CA THR A 72 -1.73 -8.81 -6.87
C THR A 72 -2.60 -7.67 -6.38
N SER A 73 -3.93 -7.82 -6.35
CA SER A 73 -4.86 -6.78 -5.91
C SER A 73 -4.53 -6.25 -4.52
N LEU A 74 -4.74 -4.95 -4.29
CA LEU A 74 -4.58 -4.32 -2.98
C LEU A 74 -5.84 -4.40 -2.10
N LEU A 75 -6.89 -5.05 -2.59
CA LEU A 75 -8.12 -5.33 -1.83
C LEU A 75 -8.02 -6.74 -1.22
N LEU A 76 -7.85 -6.81 0.09
CA LEU A 76 -7.59 -8.07 0.80
C LEU A 76 -8.66 -9.13 0.53
N PHE A 77 -9.94 -8.74 0.45
CA PHE A 77 -11.02 -9.71 0.26
C PHE A 77 -11.18 -10.20 -1.17
N GLU A 78 -10.54 -9.58 -2.16
CA GLU A 78 -10.47 -10.16 -3.51
C GLU A 78 -9.68 -11.47 -3.53
N HIS A 79 -8.66 -11.59 -2.68
CA HIS A 79 -7.85 -12.80 -2.54
C HIS A 79 -8.57 -13.91 -1.78
N VAL A 80 -9.37 -13.53 -0.78
CA VAL A 80 -9.99 -14.49 0.16
C VAL A 80 -11.37 -14.94 -0.32
N HIS A 81 -12.21 -14.01 -0.78
CA HIS A 81 -13.61 -14.28 -1.10
C HIS A 81 -13.93 -14.17 -2.60
N GLY A 82 -13.07 -13.53 -3.40
CA GLY A 82 -13.33 -13.29 -4.82
C GLY A 82 -14.66 -12.55 -5.04
N GLU A 83 -15.52 -13.10 -5.91
CA GLU A 83 -16.87 -12.58 -6.17
C GLU A 83 -17.95 -13.22 -5.27
N SER A 84 -17.56 -13.94 -4.20
CA SER A 84 -18.54 -14.55 -3.30
C SER A 84 -19.42 -13.51 -2.63
N ARG A 85 -20.68 -13.89 -2.39
CA ARG A 85 -21.63 -13.11 -1.57
C ARG A 85 -21.09 -12.87 -0.15
N ASP A 86 -20.19 -13.74 0.32
CA ASP A 86 -19.56 -13.63 1.64
C ASP A 86 -18.68 -12.38 1.78
N ARG A 87 -18.19 -11.81 0.66
CA ARG A 87 -17.38 -10.58 0.68
C ARG A 87 -18.13 -9.42 1.35
N GLY A 88 -19.43 -9.29 1.09
CA GLY A 88 -20.23 -8.21 1.66
C GLY A 88 -20.30 -8.27 3.19
N GLN A 89 -20.46 -9.48 3.75
CA GLN A 89 -20.49 -9.65 5.20
C GLN A 89 -19.11 -9.39 5.82
N ALA A 90 -18.05 -9.90 5.20
CA ALA A 90 -16.68 -9.67 5.67
C ALA A 90 -16.33 -8.16 5.75
N MET A 91 -16.83 -7.35 4.81
CA MET A 91 -16.67 -5.88 4.86
C MET A 91 -17.34 -5.26 6.08
N VAL A 92 -18.57 -5.69 6.39
CA VAL A 92 -19.32 -5.20 7.55
C VAL A 92 -18.57 -5.56 8.83
N ASP A 93 -18.15 -6.83 8.95
CA ASP A 93 -17.43 -7.33 10.12
C ASP A 93 -16.11 -6.56 10.33
N LEU A 94 -15.37 -6.27 9.26
CA LEU A 94 -14.13 -5.49 9.33
C LEU A 94 -14.36 -4.04 9.76
N MET A 95 -15.42 -3.39 9.24
CA MET A 95 -15.78 -2.03 9.67
C MET A 95 -16.19 -1.98 11.15
N GLU A 96 -16.90 -3.00 11.63
CA GLU A 96 -17.26 -3.11 13.05
C GLU A 96 -16.01 -3.28 13.92
N GLU A 97 -15.05 -4.09 13.50
CA GLU A 97 -13.77 -4.26 14.22
C GLU A 97 -12.98 -2.95 14.32
N TYR A 98 -12.90 -2.18 13.22
CA TYR A 98 -12.25 -0.86 13.26
C TYR A 98 -12.96 0.08 14.24
N ARG A 99 -14.29 0.17 14.18
CA ARG A 99 -15.08 1.02 15.09
C ARG A 99 -14.93 0.59 16.55
N ALA A 100 -14.92 -0.71 16.82
CA ALA A 100 -14.73 -1.26 18.16
C ALA A 100 -13.37 -0.84 18.77
N ASN A 101 -12.36 -0.63 17.92
CA ASN A 101 -11.03 -0.15 18.30
C ASN A 101 -10.86 1.38 18.13
N GLY A 102 -11.94 2.13 17.88
CA GLY A 102 -11.93 3.58 17.79
C GLY A 102 -11.37 4.16 16.48
N LEU A 103 -11.27 3.35 15.43
CA LEU A 103 -10.88 3.78 14.08
C LEU A 103 -12.13 3.94 13.20
N GLU A 104 -12.35 5.15 12.70
CA GLU A 104 -13.35 5.41 11.64
C GLU A 104 -12.63 5.57 10.31
N ILE A 105 -12.94 4.68 9.36
CA ILE A 105 -12.39 4.74 8.00
C ILE A 105 -13.20 5.74 7.17
N ASP A 106 -12.50 6.54 6.34
CA ASP A 106 -13.14 7.44 5.37
C ASP A 106 -13.99 6.61 4.39
N ALA A 107 -15.27 6.97 4.23
CA ALA A 107 -16.21 6.27 3.37
C ALA A 107 -15.81 6.25 1.88
N ARG A 108 -14.79 7.00 1.48
CA ARG A 108 -14.21 6.97 0.12
C ARG A 108 -13.38 5.73 -0.17
N GLU A 109 -12.89 5.05 0.85
CA GLU A 109 -12.05 3.86 0.71
C GLU A 109 -12.78 2.61 1.23
N LEU A 110 -12.54 1.48 0.57
CA LEU A 110 -13.02 0.20 1.07
C LEU A 110 -12.20 -0.19 2.31
N PRO A 111 -12.82 -0.78 3.34
CA PRO A 111 -12.14 -1.06 4.61
C PRO A 111 -11.05 -2.14 4.48
N ASP A 112 -11.07 -2.92 3.40
CA ASP A 112 -10.11 -3.98 3.09
C ASP A 112 -8.99 -3.53 2.13
N TYR A 113 -8.98 -2.25 1.76
CA TYR A 113 -7.90 -1.66 0.97
C TYR A 113 -6.62 -1.53 1.82
N LEU A 114 -5.48 -1.88 1.22
CA LEU A 114 -4.23 -2.08 1.95
C LEU A 114 -3.44 -0.85 2.42
N PRO A 115 -3.22 0.23 1.63
CA PRO A 115 -2.11 1.14 1.87
C PRO A 115 -2.18 1.85 3.22
#